data_AF-A0A0L0C988-F1
#
_entry.id   AF-A0A0L0C988-F1
#
_cell.length_a   1.000
_cell.length_b   1.000
_cell.length_c   1.000
_cell.angle_alpha   90.00
_cell.angle_beta   90.00
_cell.angle_gamma   90.00
#
_symmetry.space_group_name_H-M   'P 1'
#
loop_
_entity.id
_entity.type
_entity.pdbx_description
1 polymer ?
#
loop_
_entity_poly.entity_id
_entity_poly.type
_entity_poly.pdbx_seq_one_letter_code
_entity_poly.pdbx_strand_id
1 'polypeptide(L)'
;VSPKSETAQYPHVTNLKYPKPGQPNPQVEYWVYDVNTNQGKHMDIPTKLHGPIISEVVWVGEESVVKIMDRTSDNLEVWVVNPVTGLTLKTRSYSSQDLGGAWFEVTHNSHAVGDSGYIDTVDFHGYNHLALFSPASNSTPKMLTAGEWEVSDIQMGINLKTNHVYFHASKISSIDEQIYRVSLDVNEPVNDPETIGDRGPGIYNAKFSGDCSFANVFYTAPDAPVSQYVVYT
;
A
#
# COMPACT_ATOMS: atom_id res chain seq x y z
N VAL A 1 17.04 -27.55 1.84
CA VAL A 1 18.34 -28.10 1.39
C VAL A 1 19.38 -27.04 1.66
N SER A 2 20.26 -27.25 2.65
CA SER A 2 21.35 -26.30 2.95
C SER A 2 22.27 -26.14 1.73
N PRO A 3 22.77 -24.93 1.43
CA PRO A 3 23.69 -24.78 0.32
C PRO A 3 25.00 -25.47 0.71
N LYS A 4 25.35 -26.53 0.00
CA LYS A 4 26.70 -27.08 0.04
C LYS A 4 27.64 -25.97 -0.41
N SER A 5 28.52 -25.57 0.48
CA SER A 5 29.71 -24.78 0.16
C SER A 5 30.60 -25.65 -0.74
N GLU A 6 30.40 -25.55 -2.05
CA GLU A 6 31.43 -25.92 -3.02
C GLU A 6 32.45 -24.78 -3.01
N THR A 7 33.59 -25.01 -2.38
CA THR A 7 34.74 -24.13 -2.47
C THR A 7 35.34 -24.25 -3.87
N ALA A 8 34.78 -23.50 -4.82
CA ALA A 8 35.32 -23.39 -6.17
C ALA A 8 36.77 -22.86 -6.12
N GLN A 9 37.68 -23.56 -6.81
CA GLN A 9 39.12 -23.23 -6.84
C GLN A 9 39.40 -21.87 -7.51
N TYR A 10 38.45 -21.35 -8.29
CA TYR A 10 38.56 -20.08 -8.99
C TYR A 10 37.25 -19.27 -8.86
N PRO A 11 37.34 -17.93 -8.88
CA PRO A 11 36.14 -17.09 -8.88
C PRO A 11 35.33 -17.30 -10.17
N HIS A 12 34.00 -17.28 -10.05
CA HIS A 12 33.08 -17.31 -11.18
C HIS A 12 32.41 -15.94 -11.35
N VAL A 13 32.33 -15.48 -12.59
CA VAL A 13 31.62 -14.23 -12.94
C VAL A 13 30.13 -14.53 -13.07
N THR A 14 29.30 -13.76 -12.36
CA THR A 14 27.84 -13.78 -12.53
C THR A 14 27.40 -12.54 -13.28
N ASN A 15 26.66 -12.72 -14.38
CA ASN A 15 26.09 -11.62 -15.13
C ASN A 15 24.69 -11.30 -14.62
N LEU A 16 24.47 -10.04 -14.20
CA LEU A 16 23.17 -9.55 -13.76
C LEU A 16 22.66 -8.48 -14.74
N LYS A 17 21.39 -8.56 -15.11
CA LYS A 17 20.71 -7.45 -15.79
C LYS A 17 20.48 -6.33 -14.78
N TYR A 18 21.37 -5.33 -14.80
CA TYR A 18 21.33 -4.20 -13.88
C TYR A 18 21.21 -2.89 -14.68
N PRO A 19 20.02 -2.27 -14.76
CA PRO A 19 19.85 -1.00 -15.45
C PRO A 19 20.52 0.11 -14.63
N LYS A 20 21.73 0.50 -15.04
CA LYS A 20 22.43 1.64 -14.43
C LYS A 20 21.62 2.93 -14.63
N PRO A 21 21.82 3.96 -13.77
CA PRO A 21 21.21 5.27 -13.98
C PRO A 21 21.39 5.77 -15.41
N GLY A 22 20.29 6.23 -16.02
CA GLY A 22 20.23 6.67 -17.42
C GLY A 22 20.12 5.55 -18.48
N GLN A 23 20.28 4.28 -18.12
CA GLN A 23 20.08 3.15 -19.05
C GLN A 23 18.61 2.73 -19.13
N PRO A 24 18.15 2.13 -20.24
CA PRO A 24 16.75 1.68 -20.37
C PRO A 24 16.33 0.73 -19.24
N ASN A 25 15.13 0.93 -18.70
CA ASN A 25 14.49 -0.04 -17.80
C ASN A 25 13.96 -1.23 -18.63
N PRO A 26 13.71 -2.38 -17.99
CA PRO A 26 12.98 -3.47 -18.63
C PRO A 26 11.63 -3.00 -19.17
N GLN A 27 11.21 -3.57 -20.29
CA GLN A 27 9.81 -3.47 -20.72
C GLN A 27 8.99 -4.45 -19.89
N VAL A 28 7.83 -3.99 -19.42
CA VAL A 28 6.93 -4.76 -18.56
C VAL A 28 5.57 -4.89 -19.24
N GLU A 29 4.92 -6.03 -19.05
CA GLU A 29 3.58 -6.34 -19.53
C GLU A 29 2.74 -6.86 -18.35
N TYR A 30 1.44 -6.59 -18.35
CA TYR A 30 0.53 -7.12 -17.34
C TYR A 30 -0.24 -8.32 -17.91
N TRP A 31 -0.05 -9.48 -17.31
CA TRP A 31 -0.71 -10.73 -17.71
C TRP A 31 -1.48 -11.31 -16.54
N VAL A 32 -2.69 -11.78 -16.80
CA VAL A 32 -3.50 -12.52 -15.84
C VAL A 32 -3.62 -13.97 -16.31
N TYR A 33 -3.32 -14.90 -15.42
CA TYR A 33 -3.37 -16.33 -15.69
C TYR A 33 -4.53 -16.97 -14.94
N ASP A 34 -5.44 -17.59 -15.68
CA ASP A 34 -6.53 -18.38 -15.10
C ASP A 34 -6.07 -19.83 -14.92
N VAL A 35 -5.95 -20.25 -13.66
CA VAL A 35 -5.51 -21.59 -13.26
C VAL A 35 -6.52 -22.69 -13.57
N ASN A 36 -7.81 -22.36 -13.74
CA ASN A 36 -8.85 -23.34 -14.06
C ASN A 36 -8.84 -23.67 -15.56
N THR A 37 -8.63 -22.65 -16.41
CA THR A 37 -8.59 -22.82 -17.87
C THR A 37 -7.17 -23.03 -18.40
N ASN A 38 -6.14 -22.81 -17.59
CA ASN A 38 -4.72 -22.79 -17.95
C ASN A 38 -4.38 -21.79 -19.07
N GLN A 39 -5.08 -20.65 -19.10
CA GLN A 39 -4.91 -19.63 -20.14
C GLN A 39 -4.38 -18.33 -19.54
N GLY A 40 -3.39 -17.74 -20.22
CA GLY A 40 -2.90 -16.40 -19.94
C GLY A 40 -3.60 -15.38 -20.84
N LYS A 41 -4.04 -14.27 -20.26
CA LYS A 41 -4.59 -13.12 -20.97
C LYS A 41 -3.69 -11.91 -20.75
N HIS A 42 -3.20 -11.35 -21.84
CA HIS A 42 -2.53 -10.05 -21.80
C HIS A 42 -3.57 -8.95 -21.54
N MET A 43 -3.27 -8.08 -20.59
CA MET A 43 -4.11 -6.97 -20.19
C MET A 43 -3.50 -5.68 -20.72
N ASP A 44 -4.13 -5.08 -21.73
CA ASP A 44 -3.67 -3.83 -22.32
C ASP A 44 -4.05 -2.65 -21.42
N ILE A 45 -3.06 -1.98 -20.84
CA ILE A 45 -3.24 -0.76 -20.07
C ILE A 45 -2.67 0.40 -20.89
N PRO A 46 -3.53 1.27 -21.49
CA PRO A 46 -3.09 2.29 -22.44
C PRO A 46 -2.53 3.53 -21.73
N THR A 47 -1.51 3.33 -20.88
CA THR A 47 -0.76 4.40 -20.23
C THR A 47 0.08 5.17 -21.26
N LYS A 48 0.17 6.48 -21.08
CA LYS A 48 1.00 7.38 -21.92
C LYS A 48 2.27 7.83 -21.20
N LEU A 49 2.52 7.31 -20.00
CA LEU A 49 3.70 7.64 -19.21
C LEU A 49 4.97 7.19 -19.91
N HIS A 50 6.02 8.00 -19.82
CA HIS A 50 7.30 7.66 -20.42
C HIS A 50 8.08 6.71 -19.52
N GLY A 51 8.45 5.55 -20.05
CA GLY A 51 9.15 4.49 -19.32
C GLY A 51 8.33 3.99 -18.12
N PRO A 52 7.10 3.50 -18.35
CA PRO A 52 6.16 3.17 -17.28
C PRO A 52 6.71 2.07 -16.38
N ILE A 53 6.45 2.20 -15.08
CA ILE A 53 6.80 1.25 -14.04
C ILE A 53 5.51 0.84 -13.34
N ILE A 54 5.16 -0.44 -13.41
CA ILE A 54 4.09 -1.00 -12.57
C ILE A 54 4.64 -1.11 -11.15
N SER A 55 4.17 -0.26 -10.24
CA SER A 55 4.66 -0.19 -8.86
C SER A 55 3.89 -1.11 -7.91
N GLU A 56 2.60 -1.29 -8.14
CA GLU A 56 1.73 -2.06 -7.24
C GLU A 56 0.57 -2.70 -8.02
N VAL A 57 0.19 -3.90 -7.62
CA VAL A 57 -1.02 -4.60 -8.08
C VAL A 57 -1.75 -5.16 -6.86
N VAL A 58 -3.00 -4.75 -6.67
CA VAL A 58 -3.86 -5.21 -5.58
C VAL A 58 -5.16 -5.78 -6.16
N TRP A 59 -5.54 -6.96 -5.73
CA TRP A 59 -6.82 -7.58 -6.11
C TRP A 59 -7.95 -7.08 -5.22
N VAL A 60 -9.06 -6.68 -5.84
CA VAL A 60 -10.30 -6.27 -5.18
C VAL A 60 -11.44 -7.06 -5.81
N GLY A 61 -11.85 -8.13 -5.14
CA GLY A 61 -12.74 -9.13 -5.72
C GLY A 61 -12.14 -9.73 -7.00
N GLU A 62 -12.88 -9.64 -8.10
CA GLU A 62 -12.49 -10.16 -9.42
C GLU A 62 -11.71 -9.15 -10.28
N GLU A 63 -11.49 -7.93 -9.77
CA GLU A 63 -10.75 -6.87 -10.46
C GLU A 63 -9.39 -6.64 -9.79
N SER A 64 -8.45 -6.05 -10.52
CA SER A 64 -7.16 -5.62 -9.96
C SER A 64 -6.99 -4.12 -10.09
N VAL A 65 -6.58 -3.47 -9.02
CA VAL A 65 -6.08 -2.09 -9.00
C VAL A 65 -4.59 -2.13 -9.31
N VAL A 66 -4.15 -1.40 -10.34
CA VAL A 66 -2.78 -1.35 -10.83
C VAL A 66 -2.28 0.09 -10.76
N LYS A 67 -1.18 0.32 -10.04
CA LYS A 67 -0.50 1.62 -10.00
C LYS A 67 0.65 1.62 -10.99
N ILE A 68 0.70 2.67 -11.81
CA ILE A 68 1.74 2.87 -12.82
C ILE A 68 2.33 4.25 -12.64
N MET A 69 3.66 4.32 -12.54
CA MET A 69 4.39 5.58 -12.49
C MET A 69 5.23 5.78 -13.74
N ASP A 70 5.58 7.02 -14.04
CA ASP A 70 6.61 7.31 -15.02
C ASP A 70 8.01 7.07 -14.45
N ARG A 71 9.00 7.07 -15.35
CA ARG A 71 10.39 6.77 -15.01
C ARG A 71 10.99 7.72 -13.95
N THR A 72 10.52 8.97 -13.89
CA THR A 72 10.99 9.98 -12.94
C THR A 72 10.19 10.00 -11.65
N SER A 73 9.12 9.20 -11.54
CA SER A 73 8.19 9.18 -10.41
C SER A 73 7.50 10.54 -10.19
N ASP A 74 7.32 11.33 -11.25
CA ASP A 74 6.62 12.60 -11.21
C ASP A 74 5.14 12.43 -11.52
N ASN A 75 4.75 11.35 -12.19
CA ASN A 75 3.37 11.09 -12.57
C ASN A 75 2.95 9.70 -12.11
N LEU A 76 1.79 9.62 -11.44
CA LEU A 76 1.17 8.40 -10.98
C LEU A 76 -0.21 8.24 -11.63
N GLU A 77 -0.44 7.13 -12.31
CA GLU A 77 -1.75 6.70 -12.77
C GLU A 77 -2.22 5.48 -11.97
N VAL A 78 -3.50 5.44 -11.63
CA VAL A 78 -4.14 4.26 -11.03
C VAL A 78 -5.22 3.75 -11.95
N TRP A 79 -5.15 2.45 -12.24
CA TRP A 79 -6.02 1.76 -13.17
C TRP A 79 -6.76 0.64 -12.46
N VAL A 80 -8.05 0.48 -12.76
CA VAL A 80 -8.81 -0.73 -12.44
C VAL A 80 -8.85 -1.58 -13.69
N VAL A 81 -8.50 -2.85 -13.54
CA VAL A 81 -8.40 -3.83 -14.61
C VAL A 81 -9.32 -5.00 -14.31
N ASN A 82 -10.25 -5.26 -15.21
CA ASN A 82 -11.17 -6.37 -15.13
C ASN A 82 -10.68 -7.50 -16.07
N PRO A 83 -10.05 -8.56 -15.53
CA PRO A 83 -9.48 -9.62 -16.35
C PRO A 83 -10.53 -10.43 -17.12
N VAL A 84 -11.74 -10.56 -16.59
CA VAL A 84 -12.83 -11.30 -17.24
C VAL A 84 -13.24 -10.62 -18.56
N THR A 85 -13.60 -9.34 -18.48
CA THR A 85 -14.05 -8.56 -19.64
C THR A 85 -12.89 -8.07 -20.51
N GLY A 86 -11.70 -7.89 -19.93
CA GLY A 86 -10.56 -7.25 -20.57
C GLY A 86 -10.59 -5.72 -20.48
N LEU A 87 -11.56 -5.13 -19.76
CA LEU A 87 -11.69 -3.69 -19.62
C LEU A 87 -10.64 -3.13 -18.66
N THR A 88 -10.09 -1.97 -19.02
CA THR A 88 -9.19 -1.19 -18.16
C THR A 88 -9.74 0.23 -18.03
N LEU A 89 -9.82 0.73 -16.81
CA LEU A 89 -10.33 2.06 -16.50
C LEU A 89 -9.28 2.82 -15.68
N LYS A 90 -8.81 3.95 -16.18
CA LYS A 90 -8.01 4.87 -15.37
C LYS A 90 -8.92 5.61 -14.40
N THR A 91 -8.74 5.39 -13.12
CA THR A 91 -9.54 6.01 -12.06
C THR A 91 -8.86 7.25 -11.49
N ARG A 92 -7.52 7.28 -11.48
CA ARG A 92 -6.75 8.41 -10.95
C ARG A 92 -5.55 8.73 -11.82
N SER A 93 -5.17 10.00 -11.82
CA SER A 93 -3.99 10.53 -12.49
C SER A 93 -3.49 11.72 -11.67
N TYR A 94 -2.24 11.64 -11.21
CA TYR A 94 -1.61 12.67 -10.41
C TYR A 94 -0.30 13.10 -11.05
N SER A 95 0.00 14.39 -10.93
CA SER A 95 1.28 14.98 -11.26
C SER A 95 1.87 15.58 -10.00
N SER A 96 3.15 15.31 -9.73
CA SER A 96 3.85 15.86 -8.58
C SER A 96 3.97 17.38 -8.68
N GLN A 97 3.90 17.96 -9.89
CA GLN A 97 3.88 19.41 -10.09
C GLN A 97 2.65 20.07 -9.44
N ASP A 98 1.52 19.36 -9.41
CA ASP A 98 0.29 19.83 -8.75
C ASP A 98 0.42 19.73 -7.20
N LEU A 99 1.40 18.98 -6.72
CA LEU A 99 1.71 18.72 -5.30
C LEU A 99 3.02 19.39 -4.86
N GLY A 100 3.43 20.48 -5.53
CA GLY A 100 4.61 21.27 -5.14
C GLY A 100 5.94 20.83 -5.77
N GLY A 101 5.91 19.91 -6.73
CA GLY A 101 7.05 19.54 -7.57
C GLY A 101 8.01 18.52 -6.95
N ALA A 102 7.52 17.68 -6.05
CA ALA A 102 8.27 16.56 -5.47
C ALA A 102 8.20 15.30 -6.36
N TRP A 103 8.29 14.11 -5.77
CA TRP A 103 8.13 12.82 -6.43
C TRP A 103 7.12 11.94 -5.68
N PHE A 104 6.54 10.96 -6.35
CA PHE A 104 5.74 9.91 -5.73
C PHE A 104 6.64 8.80 -5.19
N GLU A 105 6.46 8.46 -3.92
CA GLU A 105 7.12 7.30 -3.33
C GLU A 105 6.48 6.00 -3.83
N VAL A 106 7.32 4.99 -4.07
CA VAL A 106 6.83 3.63 -4.37
C VAL A 106 6.37 3.01 -3.06
N THR A 107 5.07 3.12 -2.78
CA THR A 107 4.45 2.50 -1.61
C THR A 107 3.70 1.21 -1.97
N HIS A 108 3.51 0.34 -0.97
CA HIS A 108 2.73 -0.90 -1.08
C HIS A 108 1.58 -0.87 -0.06
N ASN A 109 0.87 0.25 -0.05
CA ASN A 109 -0.04 0.64 1.02
C ASN A 109 -1.51 0.58 0.57
N SER A 110 -1.80 -0.04 -0.59
CA SER A 110 -3.18 -0.29 -1.01
C SER A 110 -3.68 -1.61 -0.43
N HIS A 111 -4.83 -1.58 0.23
CA HIS A 111 -5.42 -2.75 0.89
C HIS A 111 -6.87 -2.95 0.47
N ALA A 112 -7.19 -4.15 -0.03
CA ALA A 112 -8.57 -4.51 -0.37
C ALA A 112 -9.47 -4.52 0.87
N VAL A 113 -10.69 -3.99 0.73
CA VAL A 113 -11.74 -4.00 1.73
C VAL A 113 -12.86 -4.91 1.22
N GLY A 114 -12.78 -6.19 1.58
CA GLY A 114 -13.62 -7.23 1.01
C GLY A 114 -13.46 -7.28 -0.52
N ASP A 115 -14.57 -7.49 -1.23
CA ASP A 115 -14.57 -7.65 -2.69
C ASP A 115 -15.00 -6.38 -3.45
N SER A 116 -15.27 -5.28 -2.74
CA SER A 116 -15.94 -4.11 -3.34
C SER A 116 -15.00 -2.92 -3.56
N GLY A 117 -14.09 -2.67 -2.63
CA GLY A 117 -13.26 -1.47 -2.64
C GLY A 117 -11.89 -1.70 -2.04
N TYR A 118 -11.11 -0.63 -1.95
CA TYR A 118 -9.79 -0.66 -1.34
C TYR A 118 -9.51 0.65 -0.62
N ILE A 119 -8.63 0.59 0.36
CA ILE A 119 -8.04 1.77 1.00
C ILE A 119 -6.72 2.03 0.32
N ASP A 120 -6.40 3.30 0.13
CA ASP A 120 -5.09 3.73 -0.32
C ASP A 120 -4.64 4.94 0.50
N THR A 121 -3.33 5.12 0.61
CA THR A 121 -2.74 6.33 1.16
C THR A 121 -2.65 7.38 0.05
N VAL A 122 -3.19 8.57 0.30
CA VAL A 122 -3.17 9.69 -0.63
C VAL A 122 -2.62 10.94 0.04
N ASP A 123 -2.04 11.84 -0.76
CA ASP A 123 -1.78 13.20 -0.29
C ASP A 123 -3.11 13.90 -0.03
N PHE A 124 -3.27 14.43 1.18
CA PHE A 124 -4.39 15.27 1.55
C PHE A 124 -3.86 16.49 2.30
N HIS A 125 -3.71 17.59 1.56
CA HIS A 125 -3.14 18.86 2.04
C HIS A 125 -1.67 18.74 2.51
N GLY A 126 -0.85 17.95 1.80
CA GLY A 126 0.57 17.80 2.11
C GLY A 126 0.88 16.74 3.17
N TYR A 127 -0.14 16.00 3.63
CA TYR A 127 0.02 14.89 4.58
C TYR A 127 -0.55 13.60 4.00
N ASN A 128 0.13 12.48 4.27
CA ASN A 128 -0.33 11.16 3.87
C ASN A 128 -1.54 10.73 4.73
N HIS A 129 -2.67 10.44 4.10
CA HIS A 129 -3.90 10.04 4.77
C HIS A 129 -4.60 8.88 4.07
N LEU A 130 -5.38 8.11 4.84
CA LEU A 130 -6.16 7.00 4.34
C LEU A 130 -7.43 7.47 3.63
N ALA A 131 -7.67 6.91 2.46
CA ALA A 131 -8.84 7.18 1.64
C ALA A 131 -9.45 5.86 1.14
N LEU A 132 -10.76 5.70 1.30
CA LEU A 132 -11.53 4.54 0.86
C LEU A 132 -12.11 4.77 -0.54
N PHE A 133 -11.76 3.88 -1.46
CA PHE A 133 -12.27 3.81 -2.82
C PHE A 133 -13.23 2.64 -2.94
N SER A 134 -14.54 2.93 -2.86
CA SER A 134 -15.60 1.93 -2.99
C SER A 134 -16.72 2.47 -3.90
N PRO A 135 -17.08 1.77 -4.99
CA PRO A 135 -16.39 0.60 -5.54
C PRO A 135 -14.94 0.92 -5.98
N ALA A 136 -14.12 -0.09 -6.30
CA ALA A 136 -12.73 0.12 -6.74
C ALA A 136 -12.57 1.10 -7.93
N SER A 137 -13.58 1.16 -8.79
CA SER A 137 -13.65 2.08 -9.95
C SER A 137 -13.97 3.53 -9.59
N ASN A 138 -14.31 3.83 -8.34
CA ASN A 138 -14.61 5.18 -7.88
C ASN A 138 -13.33 6.04 -7.92
N SER A 139 -13.38 7.18 -8.63
CA SER A 139 -12.25 8.12 -8.69
C SER A 139 -12.23 9.13 -7.55
N THR A 140 -13.35 9.28 -6.83
CA THR A 140 -13.51 10.23 -5.72
C THR A 140 -13.67 9.45 -4.41
N PRO A 141 -12.60 9.33 -3.61
CA PRO A 141 -12.65 8.52 -2.40
C PRO A 141 -13.44 9.18 -1.29
N LYS A 142 -13.79 8.38 -0.30
CA LYS A 142 -14.13 8.85 1.05
C LYS A 142 -12.84 8.93 1.87
N MET A 143 -12.46 10.12 2.32
CA MET A 143 -11.36 10.24 3.30
C MET A 143 -11.76 9.54 4.60
N LEU A 144 -10.84 8.76 5.17
CA LEU A 144 -11.00 8.09 6.47
C LEU A 144 -10.25 8.83 7.58
N THR A 145 -9.20 9.55 7.22
CA THR A 145 -8.36 10.33 8.14
C THR A 145 -8.06 11.70 7.55
N ALA A 146 -7.81 12.69 8.41
CA ALA A 146 -7.36 14.02 8.02
C ALA A 146 -6.65 14.71 9.21
N GLY A 147 -5.81 15.71 8.92
CA GLY A 147 -5.18 16.58 9.90
C GLY A 147 -3.78 17.01 9.49
N GLU A 148 -3.08 17.72 10.37
CA GLU A 148 -1.67 18.09 10.19
C GLU A 148 -0.74 17.00 10.77
N TRP A 149 -0.91 15.77 10.29
CA TRP A 149 -0.13 14.59 10.69
C TRP A 149 -0.21 13.54 9.60
N GLU A 150 0.76 12.63 9.54
CA GLU A 150 0.84 11.63 8.48
C GLU A 150 0.62 10.20 8.97
N VAL A 151 -0.08 9.43 8.14
CA VAL A 151 -0.14 7.97 8.19
C VAL A 151 1.20 7.45 7.67
N SER A 152 1.87 6.62 8.45
CA SER A 152 3.20 6.07 8.12
C SER A 152 3.14 4.72 7.40
N ASP A 153 1.98 4.06 7.40
CA ASP A 153 1.98 2.61 7.54
C ASP A 153 2.24 1.77 6.27
N ILE A 154 2.98 0.68 6.51
CA ILE A 154 3.32 -0.44 5.63
C ILE A 154 2.53 -1.71 6.04
N GLN A 155 1.88 -1.73 7.21
CA GLN A 155 1.22 -2.88 7.83
C GLN A 155 -0.17 -2.54 8.40
N MET A 156 -1.09 -2.16 7.51
CA MET A 156 -2.49 -1.94 7.88
C MET A 156 -3.22 -3.26 8.19
N GLY A 157 -4.15 -3.21 9.15
CA GLY A 157 -5.06 -4.31 9.48
C GLY A 157 -6.51 -3.90 9.21
N ILE A 158 -7.31 -4.74 8.57
CA ILE A 158 -8.74 -4.48 8.32
C ILE A 158 -9.56 -5.56 9.02
N ASN A 159 -10.39 -5.15 9.98
CA ASN A 159 -11.36 -6.03 10.63
C ASN A 159 -12.75 -5.75 10.05
N LEU A 160 -13.19 -6.59 9.11
CA LEU A 160 -14.52 -6.44 8.48
C LEU A 160 -15.68 -6.77 9.42
N LYS A 161 -15.46 -7.50 10.53
CA LYS A 161 -16.53 -7.82 11.50
C LYS A 161 -16.87 -6.60 12.35
N THR A 162 -15.85 -5.86 12.78
CA THR A 162 -16.01 -4.61 13.52
C THR A 162 -16.09 -3.40 12.60
N ASN A 163 -15.80 -3.56 11.31
CA ASN A 163 -15.78 -2.52 10.27
C ASN A 163 -14.77 -1.40 10.55
N HIS A 164 -13.57 -1.76 10.99
CA HIS A 164 -12.48 -0.82 11.29
C HIS A 164 -11.22 -1.13 10.49
N VAL A 165 -10.45 -0.08 10.21
CA VAL A 165 -9.07 -0.18 9.76
C VAL A 165 -8.14 0.29 10.85
N TYR A 166 -7.05 -0.46 11.03
CA TYR A 166 -5.95 -0.23 11.95
C TYR A 166 -4.72 0.19 11.16
N PHE A 167 -4.02 1.22 11.62
CA PHE A 167 -2.88 1.80 10.91
C PHE A 167 -1.93 2.50 11.88
N HIS A 168 -0.69 2.69 11.44
CA HIS A 168 0.32 3.47 12.15
C HIS A 168 0.34 4.93 11.68
N ALA A 169 0.55 5.86 12.62
CA ALA A 169 0.69 7.27 12.31
C ALA A 169 1.53 8.02 13.33
N SER A 170 2.14 9.12 12.88
CA SER A 170 2.94 10.04 13.68
C SER A 170 2.13 11.27 14.11
N LYS A 171 0.96 11.04 14.74
CA LYS A 171 -0.01 12.10 15.09
C LYS A 171 0.43 12.97 16.26
N ILE A 172 1.17 12.41 17.21
CA ILE A 172 1.63 13.13 18.41
C ILE A 172 2.90 13.94 18.10
N SER A 173 3.89 13.30 17.47
CA SER A 173 5.14 13.94 17.05
C SER A 173 5.87 13.07 16.02
N SER A 174 6.87 13.61 15.33
CA SER A 174 7.68 12.85 14.36
C SER A 174 8.59 11.77 14.96
N ILE A 175 8.70 11.71 16.29
CA ILE A 175 9.48 10.69 17.02
C ILE A 175 8.59 9.69 17.76
N ASP A 176 7.27 9.77 17.54
CA ASP A 176 6.24 8.98 18.22
C ASP A 176 5.34 8.34 17.16
N GLU A 177 5.32 7.01 17.13
CA GLU A 177 4.56 6.25 16.13
C GLU A 177 3.60 5.32 16.86
N GLN A 178 2.30 5.57 16.70
CA GLN A 178 1.24 4.90 17.44
C GLN A 178 0.36 4.10 16.50
N ILE A 179 -0.35 3.11 17.05
CA ILE A 179 -1.39 2.38 16.33
C ILE A 179 -2.72 3.05 16.59
N TYR A 180 -3.41 3.40 15.52
CA TYR A 180 -4.75 3.98 15.54
C TYR A 180 -5.75 3.08 14.84
N ARG A 181 -7.04 3.34 15.07
CA ARG A 181 -8.12 2.84 14.23
C ARG A 181 -9.11 3.92 13.85
N VAL A 182 -9.74 3.73 12.69
CA VAL A 182 -10.93 4.47 12.25
C VAL A 182 -11.96 3.52 11.67
N SER A 183 -13.22 3.95 11.70
CA SER A 183 -14.34 3.25 11.08
C SER A 183 -14.27 3.29 9.56
N LEU A 184 -14.75 2.22 8.92
CA LEU A 184 -14.94 2.13 7.47
C LEU A 184 -16.36 2.51 7.03
N ASP A 185 -17.23 2.94 7.94
CA ASP A 185 -18.57 3.40 7.59
C ASP A 185 -18.49 4.73 6.82
N VAL A 186 -18.87 4.68 5.54
CA VAL A 186 -18.85 5.84 4.64
C VAL A 186 -19.80 6.97 5.08
N ASN A 187 -20.82 6.66 5.88
CA ASN A 187 -21.79 7.62 6.39
C ASN A 187 -21.27 8.38 7.61
N GLU A 188 -20.23 7.87 8.28
CA GLU A 188 -19.64 8.54 9.42
C GLU A 188 -18.77 9.73 8.97
N PRO A 189 -18.79 10.85 9.72
CA PRO A 189 -17.86 11.95 9.48
C PRO A 189 -16.42 11.48 9.73
N VAL A 190 -15.46 12.19 9.11
CA VAL A 190 -14.04 11.96 9.40
C VAL A 190 -13.79 12.43 10.83
N ASN A 191 -13.54 11.47 11.72
CA ASN A 191 -13.30 11.71 13.14
C ASN A 191 -11.80 11.57 13.47
N ASP A 192 -11.42 12.07 14.64
CA ASP A 192 -10.10 11.79 15.20
C ASP A 192 -9.92 10.27 15.40
N PRO A 193 -8.80 9.68 14.97
CA PRO A 193 -8.53 8.25 15.15
C PRO A 193 -8.42 7.84 16.62
N GLU A 194 -8.86 6.63 16.94
CA GLU A 194 -8.77 6.06 18.28
C GLU A 194 -7.43 5.32 18.46
N THR A 195 -6.68 5.62 19.52
CA THR A 195 -5.42 4.93 19.83
C THR A 195 -5.65 3.51 20.35
N ILE A 196 -4.79 2.57 19.97
CA ILE A 196 -4.86 1.16 20.36
C ILE A 196 -3.65 0.77 21.18
N GLY A 197 -3.90 0.24 22.39
CA GLY A 197 -2.84 -0.32 23.22
C GLY A 197 -1.86 0.71 23.80
N ASP A 198 -2.27 1.97 23.92
CA ASP A 198 -1.45 3.09 24.40
C ASP A 198 -0.87 2.84 25.82
N ARG A 199 0.44 3.00 25.94
CA ARG A 199 1.25 2.95 27.16
C ARG A 199 2.07 4.23 27.37
N GLY A 200 1.75 5.30 26.64
CA GLY A 200 2.47 6.56 26.59
C GLY A 200 3.31 6.73 25.32
N PRO A 201 4.14 7.78 25.28
CA PRO A 201 4.97 8.06 24.11
C PRO A 201 5.93 6.92 23.77
N GLY A 202 6.18 6.71 22.47
CA GLY A 202 7.13 5.73 21.95
C GLY A 202 6.77 5.25 20.55
N ILE A 203 7.35 4.11 20.18
CA ILE A 203 7.14 3.46 18.89
C ILE A 203 6.39 2.17 19.13
N TYR A 204 5.25 2.04 18.46
CA TYR A 204 4.38 0.88 18.50
C TYR A 204 4.43 0.19 17.13
N ASN A 205 4.52 -1.14 17.14
CA ASN A 205 4.38 -1.96 15.95
C ASN A 205 3.38 -3.09 16.23
N ALA A 206 2.53 -3.42 15.27
CA ALA A 206 1.56 -4.51 15.41
C ALA A 206 1.69 -5.59 14.35
N LYS A 207 1.50 -6.84 14.78
CA LYS A 207 1.22 -7.96 13.89
C LYS A 207 -0.21 -8.44 14.12
N PHE A 208 -1.08 -8.18 13.14
CA PHE A 208 -2.49 -8.54 13.19
C PHE A 208 -2.71 -10.04 12.89
N SER A 209 -3.75 -10.63 13.49
CA SER A 209 -4.29 -11.91 13.06
C SER A 209 -4.84 -11.81 11.63
N GLY A 210 -5.03 -12.94 10.95
CA GLY A 210 -5.52 -12.95 9.56
C GLY A 210 -6.88 -12.25 9.36
N ASP A 211 -7.72 -12.20 10.40
CA ASP A 211 -9.00 -11.48 10.38
C ASP A 211 -8.99 -10.17 11.19
N CYS A 212 -7.81 -9.77 11.67
CA CYS A 212 -7.60 -8.60 12.53
C CYS A 212 -8.53 -8.54 13.76
N SER A 213 -8.86 -9.70 14.35
CA SER A 213 -9.59 -9.80 15.63
C SER A 213 -8.70 -9.71 16.87
N PHE A 214 -7.38 -9.87 16.69
CA PHE A 214 -6.38 -9.55 17.69
C PHE A 214 -5.07 -9.11 17.02
N ALA A 215 -4.25 -8.39 17.77
CA ALA A 215 -2.94 -7.95 17.35
C ALA A 215 -1.90 -8.24 18.44
N ASN A 216 -0.72 -8.69 18.02
CA ASN A 216 0.45 -8.75 18.86
C ASN A 216 1.22 -7.43 18.72
N VAL A 217 1.20 -6.62 19.77
CA VAL A 217 1.77 -5.26 19.79
C VAL A 217 3.13 -5.27 20.46
N PHE A 218 4.11 -4.65 19.81
CA PHE A 218 5.45 -4.38 20.31
C PHE A 218 5.58 -2.89 20.59
N TYR A 219 5.97 -2.54 21.81
CA TYR A 219 6.19 -1.16 22.24
C TYR A 219 7.65 -0.95 22.65
N THR A 220 8.24 0.14 22.18
CA THR A 220 9.60 0.57 22.55
C THR A 220 9.62 2.07 22.86
N ALA A 221 10.31 2.46 23.93
CA ALA A 221 10.56 3.87 24.25
C ALA A 221 11.97 4.03 24.86
N PRO A 222 12.55 5.25 24.88
CA PRO A 222 13.89 5.48 25.41
C PRO A 222 14.07 5.09 26.88
N ASP A 223 13.00 5.22 27.68
CA ASP A 223 12.97 4.99 29.12
C ASP A 223 12.31 3.65 29.51
N ALA A 224 11.84 2.87 28.54
CA ALA A 224 11.18 1.58 28.77
C ALA A 224 11.80 0.44 27.94
N PRO A 225 12.00 -0.75 28.51
CA PRO A 225 12.41 -1.91 27.72
C PRO A 225 11.31 -2.29 26.71
N VAL A 226 11.71 -2.98 25.63
CA VAL A 226 10.77 -3.53 24.66
C VAL A 226 9.71 -4.36 25.39
N SER A 227 8.44 -4.05 25.17
CA SER A 227 7.33 -4.81 25.72
C SER A 227 6.46 -5.38 24.63
N GLN A 228 5.90 -6.57 24.87
CA GLN A 228 5.05 -7.28 23.94
C GLN A 228 3.75 -7.68 24.64
N TYR A 229 2.60 -7.40 24.03
CA TYR A 229 1.30 -7.73 24.57
C TYR A 229 0.26 -7.94 23.46
N VAL A 230 -0.82 -8.63 23.79
CA VAL A 230 -1.92 -8.88 22.87
C VAL A 230 -3.04 -7.89 23.13
N VAL A 231 -3.58 -7.32 22.06
CA VAL A 231 -4.78 -6.47 22.07
C VAL A 231 -5.86 -7.15 21.23
N TYR A 232 -7.10 -7.13 21.71
CA TYR A 232 -8.27 -7.58 20.95
C TYR A 232 -8.85 -6.41 20.16
N THR A 233 -9.19 -6.66 18.90
CA THR A 233 -9.49 -5.66 17.86
C THR A 233 -10.80 -5.96 17.14
#